data_AF-A3W5L3-F1
#
_entry.id   AF-A3W5L3-F1
#
_cell.length_a   1.000
_cell.length_b   1.000
_cell.length_c   1.000
_cell.angle_alpha   90.00
_cell.angle_beta   90.00
_cell.angle_gamma   90.00
#
_symmetry.space_group_name_H-M   'P 1'
#
loop_
_entity.id
_entity.type
_entity.pdbx_description
1 polymer ?
#
loop_
_entity_poly.entity_id
_entity_poly.type
_entity_poly.pdbx_seq_one_letter_code
_entity_poly.pdbx_strand_id
1 'polypeptide(L)' 'MSGKTLTLLAILTFVAVTVGSFVWFIVTWDKAKEEPVTLIAPAYTVEERIT' A
#
# COMPACT_ATOMS: atom_id res chain seq x y z
N MET A 1 -23.03 21.71 22.89
CA MET A 1 -22.06 21.97 21.79
C MET A 1 -22.82 22.28 20.52
N SER A 2 -22.33 23.21 19.69
CA SER A 2 -22.96 23.50 18.40
C SER A 2 -22.77 22.35 17.43
N GLY A 3 -23.78 22.00 16.62
CA GLY A 3 -23.68 20.91 15.63
C GLY A 3 -22.49 21.06 14.67
N LYS A 4 -22.14 22.31 14.33
CA LYS A 4 -20.97 22.69 13.53
C LYS A 4 -19.66 22.17 14.15
N THR A 5 -19.52 22.33 15.46
CA THR A 5 -18.32 21.93 16.21
C THR A 5 -18.17 20.41 16.22
N LEU A 6 -19.26 19.67 16.35
CA LEU A 6 -19.25 18.20 16.27
C LEU A 6 -18.84 17.72 14.88
N THR A 7 -19.34 18.35 13.82
CA THR A 7 -18.94 18.03 12.45
C THR A 7 -17.45 18.27 12.22
N LEU A 8 -16.93 19.42 12.68
CA LEU A 8 -15.50 19.73 12.56
C LEU A 8 -14.63 18.73 13.32
N LEU A 9 -15.05 18.33 14.53
CA LEU A 9 -14.33 17.30 15.31
C LEU A 9 -14.38 15.93 14.64
N ALA A 10 -15.50 15.55 14.03
CA ALA A 10 -15.63 14.30 13.30
C ALA A 10 -14.68 14.26 12.09
N ILE A 11 -14.62 15.35 11.32
CA ILE A 11 -13.70 15.48 10.18
C ILE A 11 -12.25 15.44 10.66
N LEU A 12 -11.92 16.20 11.72
CA LEU A 12 -10.57 16.20 12.29
C LEU A 12 -10.15 14.78 12.72
N THR A 13 -11.03 14.08 13.43
CA THR A 13 -10.77 12.70 13.88
C THR A 13 -10.57 11.77 12.70
N PHE A 14 -11.43 11.85 11.68
CA PHE A 14 -11.31 11.06 10.46
C PHE A 14 -9.96 11.29 9.76
N VAL A 15 -9.56 12.55 9.61
CA VAL A 15 -8.27 12.91 8.99
C VAL A 15 -7.11 12.41 9.83
N ALA A 16 -7.13 12.62 11.15
CA ALA A 16 -6.07 12.18 12.04
C ALA A 16 -5.90 10.66 12.03
N VAL A 17 -6.99 9.90 12.04
CA VAL A 17 -6.97 8.43 11.96
C VAL A 17 -6.45 7.98 10.60
N THR A 18 -6.90 8.59 9.51
CA THR A 18 -6.49 8.21 8.15
C THR A 18 -5.00 8.47 7.93
N VAL A 19 -4.53 9.67 8.27
CA VAL A 19 -3.11 10.03 8.11
C VAL A 19 -2.24 9.24 9.08
N GLY A 20 -2.67 9.07 10.33
CA GLY A 20 -1.95 8.27 11.32
C GLY A 20 -1.80 6.81 10.90
N SER A 21 -2.88 6.19 10.41
CA SER A 21 -2.87 4.83 9.87
C SER A 21 -1.95 4.71 8.66
N PHE A 22 -2.00 5.68 7.75
CA PHE A 22 -1.14 5.69 6.57
C PHE A 22 0.34 5.80 6.92
N VAL A 23 0.71 6.70 7.83
CA VAL A 23 2.11 6.84 8.29
C VAL A 23 2.56 5.57 9.02
N TRP A 24 1.73 5.00 9.89
CA TRP A 24 2.02 3.75 10.56
C TRP A 24 2.23 2.61 9.57
N PHE A 25 1.39 2.50 8.54
CA PHE A 25 1.55 1.52 7.47
C PHE A 25 2.92 1.65 6.80
N ILE A 26 3.34 2.85 6.39
CA ILE A 26 4.65 3.07 5.75
C ILE A 26 5.81 2.71 6.67
N VAL A 27 5.73 3.07 7.95
CA VAL A 27 6.79 2.78 8.93
C VAL A 27 6.89 1.29 9.24
N THR A 28 5.76 0.58 9.29
CA THR A 28 5.71 -0.85 9.59
C THR A 28 5.92 -1.74 8.37
N TRP A 29 5.82 -1.16 7.17
CA TRP A 29 5.96 -1.90 5.93
C TRP A 29 7.39 -2.43 5.74
N ASP A 30 7.49 -3.74 5.54
CA ASP A 30 8.75 -4.46 5.40
C ASP A 30 8.86 -5.03 3.97
N LYS A 31 9.68 -4.39 3.14
CA LYS A 31 9.92 -4.79 1.74
C LYS A 31 10.49 -6.20 1.59
N ALA A 32 11.20 -6.72 2.59
CA ALA A 32 11.83 -8.04 2.50
C ALA A 32 10.83 -9.17 2.71
N LYS A 33 9.65 -8.87 3.27
CA LYS A 33 8.56 -9.83 3.49
C LYS A 33 7.59 -9.95 2.33
N GLU A 34 7.61 -9.00 1.40
CA GLU A 34 6.75 -9.04 0.23
C GLU A 34 7.53 -9.59 -0.97
N GLU A 35 7.09 -10.73 -1.49
CA GLU A 35 7.64 -11.25 -2.74
C GLU A 35 7.38 -10.23 -3.87
N PRO A 36 8.41 -9.91 -4.68
CA PRO A 36 8.23 -8.98 -5.78
C PRO A 36 7.15 -9.51 -6.73
N VAL A 37 6.15 -8.68 -7.04
CA VAL A 37 5.10 -8.98 -8.04
C VAL A 37 5.70 -9.11 -9.46
N THR A 38 7.00 -8.89 -9.61
CA THR A 38 7.75 -9.20 -10.81
C THR A 38 7.80 -10.71 -11.01
N LEU A 39 6.84 -11.25 -11.75
CA LEU A 39 6.99 -12.52 -12.43
C LEU A 39 8.16 -12.38 -13.40
N ILE A 40 9.35 -12.81 -12.99
CA ILE A 40 10.42 -13.10 -13.94
C ILE A 40 9.89 -14.25 -14.79
N ALA A 41 9.31 -13.94 -15.95
CA ALA A 41 8.94 -14.96 -16.92
C ALA A 41 10.20 -15.80 -17.18
N PRO A 42 10.15 -17.14 -17.05
CA PRO A 42 11.27 -17.96 -17.43
C PRO A 42 11.59 -17.61 -18.88
N ALA A 43 12.85 -17.26 -19.15
CA ALA A 43 13.32 -17.08 -20.51
C ALA A 43 12.99 -18.37 -21.25
N TYR A 44 11.98 -18.31 -22.13
CA TYR A 44 11.63 -19.43 -22.98
C TYR A 44 12.86 -19.68 -23.85
N THR A 45 13.56 -20.79 -23.61
CA THR A 45 14.69 -21.23 -24.42
C THR A 45 14.16 -21.52 -25.81
N VAL A 46 14.19 -20.52 -26.70
CA VAL A 46 14.03 -20.70 -28.15
C VAL A 46 15.32 -21.31 -28.69
N GLU A 47 15.63 -22.56 -28.36
CA GLU A 47 16.71 -23.29 -29.04
C GLU A 47 16.24 -24.58 -29.74
N GLU A 48 14.98 -25.00 -29.62
CA GLU A 48 14.53 -26.27 -30.19
C GLU A 48 13.73 -26.11 -31.50
N ARG A 49 14.22 -25.32 -32.46
CA ARG A 49 13.65 -25.34 -33.82
C ARG A 49 14.59 -24.98 -34.97
N ILE A 50 15.90 -25.09 -34.77
CA ILE A 50 16.92 -24.93 -35.82
C ILE A 50 17.98 -26.02 -35.66
N THR A 51 17.57 -27.29 -35.78
CA THR A 51 18.44 -28.41 -36.14
C THR A 51 17.62 -29.41 -36.94
#